data_AF-A0A924CFX6-F1
#
_entry.id   AF-A0A924CFX6-F1
#
_cell.length_a   1.000
_cell.length_b   1.000
_cell.length_c   1.000
_cell.angle_alpha   90.00
_cell.angle_beta   90.00
_cell.angle_gamma   90.00
#
_symmetry.space_group_name_H-M   'P 1'
#
loop_
_entity.id
_entity.type
_entity.pdbx_description
1 polymer ?
#
loop_
_entity_poly.entity_id
_entity_poly.type
_entity_poly.pdbx_seq_one_letter_code
_entity_poly.pdbx_strand_id
1 'polypeptide(L)'
;MKENEEELFLPNIGICILMDLIGMSSYFFPGLGELADVVWAPISGYIFFKLFGGRLGLIGGVLDFLEEIIPFTDIIPSFTIAWFIRKKAMDKMIQKNDKALQKMQAGKSRSII
;
A
#
# COMPACT_ATOMS: atom_id res chain seq x y z
N MET A 1 27.22 -5.11 2.31
CA MET A 1 25.92 -5.16 1.61
C MET A 1 24.90 -4.62 2.58
N LYS A 2 24.34 -3.44 2.35
CA LYS A 2 23.24 -2.94 3.18
C LYS A 2 22.07 -3.86 2.88
N GLU A 3 21.69 -4.73 3.81
CA GLU A 3 20.32 -5.21 3.82
C GLU A 3 19.48 -3.95 3.92
N ASN A 4 18.94 -3.52 2.78
CA ASN A 4 17.91 -2.51 2.74
C ASN A 4 16.71 -3.21 3.38
N GLU A 5 16.65 -3.20 4.71
CA GLU A 5 15.40 -3.32 5.41
C GLU A 5 14.56 -2.18 4.84
N GLU A 6 13.80 -2.46 3.78
CA GLU A 6 12.75 -1.56 3.32
C GLU A 6 11.79 -1.46 4.50
N GLU A 7 12.05 -0.50 5.39
CA GLU A 7 11.14 -0.04 6.43
C GLU A 7 9.77 -0.04 5.80
N LEU A 8 8.95 -1.02 6.20
CA LEU A 8 7.68 -1.27 5.56
C LEU A 8 6.75 -0.14 5.98
N PHE A 9 6.85 1.01 5.32
CA PHE A 9 6.01 2.15 5.64
C PHE A 9 4.54 1.76 5.47
N LEU A 10 3.77 2.02 6.52
CA LEU A 10 2.32 1.85 6.53
C LEU A 10 1.69 3.23 6.48
N PRO A 11 1.07 3.59 5.35
CA PRO A 11 0.32 4.83 5.28
C PRO A 11 -0.87 4.79 6.25
N ASN A 12 -1.38 5.96 6.62
CA ASN A 12 -2.57 6.02 7.46
C ASN A 12 -3.79 5.50 6.68
N ILE A 13 -4.54 4.57 7.27
CA ILE A 13 -5.76 4.00 6.67
C ILE A 13 -6.77 5.08 6.28
N GLY A 14 -6.84 6.19 7.04
CA GLY A 14 -7.72 7.31 6.71
C GLY A 14 -7.35 8.00 5.40
N ILE A 15 -6.06 8.07 5.05
CA ILE A 15 -5.61 8.61 3.76
C ILE A 15 -5.98 7.64 2.63
N CYS A 16 -5.79 6.34 2.84
CA CYS A 16 -6.18 5.32 1.85
C CYS A 16 -7.68 5.38 1.53
N ILE A 17 -8.52 5.41 2.56
CA ILE A 17 -9.98 5.53 2.41
C ILE A 17 -10.34 6.85 1.71
N LEU A 18 -9.69 7.95 2.07
CA LEU A 18 -9.94 9.24 1.44
C LEU A 18 -9.57 9.25 -0.05
N MET A 19 -8.46 8.61 -0.44
CA MET A 19 -8.07 8.49 -1.85
C MET A 19 -9.07 7.62 -2.63
N ASP A 20 -9.48 6.47 -2.07
CA ASP A 20 -10.50 5.61 -2.68
C ASP A 20 -11.84 6.36 -2.85
N LEU A 21 -12.24 7.20 -1.89
CA LEU A 21 -13.45 8.03 -1.99
C LEU A 21 -13.34 9.15 -3.03
N ILE A 22 -12.14 9.69 -3.26
CA ILE A 22 -11.92 10.70 -4.30
C ILE A 22 -12.00 10.07 -5.69
N GLY A 23 -11.37 8.92 -5.92
CA GLY A 23 -11.50 8.18 -7.18
C GLY A 23 -12.96 7.83 -7.48
N MET A 24 -13.67 7.27 -6.49
CA MET A 24 -15.11 6.99 -6.61
C MET A 24 -16.01 8.24 -6.72
N SER A 25 -15.50 9.46 -6.49
CA SER A 25 -16.34 10.67 -6.57
C SER A 25 -16.69 11.04 -8.02
N SER A 26 -15.95 10.53 -9.01
CA SER A 26 -16.23 10.69 -10.44
C SER A 26 -17.61 10.14 -10.85
N TYR A 27 -18.22 9.26 -10.06
CA TYR A 27 -19.59 8.76 -10.26
C TYR A 27 -20.71 9.77 -9.96
N PHE A 28 -20.43 10.85 -9.21
CA PHE A 28 -21.47 11.84 -8.86
C PHE A 28 -21.88 12.74 -10.03
N PHE A 29 -21.00 12.96 -11.01
CA PHE A 29 -21.26 13.76 -12.21
C PHE A 29 -20.79 13.02 -13.47
N PRO A 30 -21.63 12.11 -14.03
CA PRO A 30 -21.31 11.44 -15.29
C PRO A 30 -21.04 12.49 -16.39
N GLY A 31 -19.86 12.42 -17.00
CA GLY A 31 -19.37 13.34 -18.03
C GLY A 31 -18.33 14.38 -17.57
N LEU A 32 -18.36 14.84 -16.30
CA LEU A 32 -17.26 15.64 -15.73
C LEU A 32 -16.21 14.76 -15.04
N GLY A 33 -16.64 13.62 -14.47
CA GLY A 33 -15.75 12.60 -13.91
C GLY A 33 -14.71 12.13 -14.93
N GLU A 34 -15.14 11.74 -16.13
CA GLU A 34 -14.24 11.22 -17.17
C GLU A 34 -13.12 12.20 -17.59
N LEU A 35 -13.37 13.51 -17.54
CA LEU A 35 -12.33 14.53 -17.79
C LEU A 35 -11.41 14.73 -16.58
N ALA A 36 -11.94 14.56 -15.38
CA ALA A 36 -11.16 14.57 -14.16
C ALA A 36 -10.25 13.33 -14.10
N ASP A 37 -10.73 12.16 -14.50
CA ASP A 37 -9.99 10.88 -14.49
C ASP A 37 -8.74 10.95 -15.38
N VAL A 38 -8.76 11.68 -16.50
CA VAL A 38 -7.57 11.91 -17.36
C VAL A 38 -6.43 12.61 -16.61
N VAL A 39 -6.75 13.51 -15.70
CA VAL A 39 -5.76 14.24 -14.88
C VAL A 39 -5.52 13.51 -13.56
N TRP A 40 -6.55 12.90 -12.98
CA TRP A 40 -6.52 12.27 -11.69
C TRP A 40 -5.82 10.92 -11.73
N ALA A 41 -6.05 10.07 -12.73
CA ALA A 41 -5.37 8.78 -12.87
C ALA A 41 -3.82 8.86 -12.75
N PRO A 42 -3.10 9.74 -13.48
CA PRO A 42 -1.65 9.84 -13.32
C PRO A 42 -1.24 10.39 -11.95
N ILE A 43 -2.08 11.22 -11.32
CA ILE A 43 -1.86 11.75 -9.97
C ILE A 43 -2.08 10.64 -8.93
N SER A 44 -3.16 9.87 -9.03
CA SER A 44 -3.51 8.78 -8.10
C SER A 44 -2.43 7.71 -8.15
N GLY A 45 -2.02 7.26 -9.35
CA GLY A 45 -0.94 6.28 -9.52
C GLY A 45 0.41 6.77 -8.95
N TYR A 46 0.70 8.07 -9.09
CA TYR A 46 1.90 8.67 -8.48
C TYR A 46 1.81 8.72 -6.94
N ILE A 47 0.65 9.12 -6.40
CA ILE A 47 0.38 9.13 -4.95
C ILE A 47 0.48 7.71 -4.39
N PHE A 48 -0.07 6.72 -5.09
CA PHE A 48 -0.01 5.30 -4.73
C PHE A 48 1.45 4.84 -4.65
N PHE A 49 2.24 5.12 -5.69
CA PHE A 49 3.67 4.80 -5.71
C PHE A 49 4.40 5.44 -4.54
N LYS A 50 4.10 6.70 -4.22
CA LYS A 50 4.72 7.42 -3.10
C LYS A 50 4.30 6.88 -1.72
N LEU A 51 3.04 6.47 -1.56
CA LEU A 51 2.50 5.98 -0.29
C LEU A 51 2.99 4.57 0.05
N PHE A 52 3.05 3.68 -0.94
CA PHE A 52 3.40 2.28 -0.72
C PHE A 52 4.86 1.96 -1.02
N GLY A 53 5.48 2.69 -1.94
CA GLY A 53 6.87 2.53 -2.33
C GLY A 53 7.22 1.15 -2.90
N GLY A 54 8.45 1.03 -3.38
CA GLY A 54 9.02 -0.23 -3.87
C GLY A 54 8.17 -0.89 -4.96
N ARG A 55 8.16 -2.23 -4.97
CA ARG A 55 7.46 -3.02 -6.00
C ARG A 55 5.94 -2.98 -5.84
N LEU A 56 5.44 -2.93 -4.61
CA LEU A 56 4.00 -2.90 -4.34
C LEU A 56 3.38 -1.57 -4.75
N GLY A 57 4.06 -0.45 -4.47
CA GLY A 57 3.66 0.87 -4.95
C GLY A 57 3.71 1.00 -6.48
N LEU A 58 4.71 0.40 -7.14
CA LEU A 58 4.80 0.45 -8.60
C LEU A 58 3.68 -0.35 -9.28
N ILE A 59 3.49 -1.60 -8.88
CA ILE A 59 2.45 -2.45 -9.48
C ILE A 59 1.06 -1.89 -9.14
N GLY A 60 0.82 -1.56 -7.87
CA GLY A 60 -0.47 -1.03 -7.46
C GLY A 60 -0.77 0.34 -8.08
N GLY A 61 0.21 1.23 -8.24
CA GLY A 61 -0.01 2.53 -8.89
C GLY A 61 -0.31 2.41 -10.39
N VAL A 62 0.22 1.42 -11.08
CA VAL A 62 -0.15 1.12 -12.49
C VAL A 62 -1.56 0.54 -12.57
N LEU A 63 -1.95 -0.33 -11.63
CA LEU A 63 -3.31 -0.86 -11.57
C LEU A 63 -4.33 0.23 -11.25
N ASP A 64 -4.04 1.08 -10.27
CA ASP A 64 -4.85 2.23 -9.87
C ASP A 64 -5.05 3.21 -11.04
N PHE A 65 -3.96 3.53 -11.76
CA PHE A 65 -4.04 4.33 -12.98
C PHE A 65 -4.93 3.71 -14.07
N LEU A 66 -4.88 2.38 -14.23
CA LEU A 66 -5.71 1.68 -15.22
C LEU A 66 -7.18 1.61 -14.79
N GLU A 67 -7.45 1.47 -13.50
CA GLU A 67 -8.81 1.43 -12.94
C GLU A 67 -9.54 2.77 -13.14
N GLU A 68 -8.82 3.89 -13.00
CA GLU A 68 -9.35 5.25 -13.18
C GLU A 68 -9.51 5.62 -14.67
N ILE A 69 -8.62 5.15 -15.57
CA ILE A 69 -8.77 5.40 -17.02
C ILE A 69 -9.88 4.59 -17.66
N ILE A 70 -10.17 3.41 -17.10
CA ILE A 70 -11.20 2.53 -17.63
C ILE A 70 -12.52 2.88 -16.92
N PRO A 71 -13.50 3.49 -17.61
CA PRO A 71 -14.79 3.72 -16.99
C PRO A 71 -15.38 2.38 -16.54
N PHE A 72 -16.13 2.40 -15.42
CA PHE A 72 -16.73 1.23 -14.76
C PHE A 72 -15.81 0.37 -13.87
N THR A 73 -14.49 0.58 -13.85
CA THR A 73 -13.59 -0.18 -12.96
C THR A 73 -13.26 0.50 -11.62
N ASP A 74 -13.56 1.79 -11.46
CA ASP A 74 -13.34 2.61 -10.25
C ASP A 74 -14.12 2.21 -8.98
N ILE A 75 -14.76 1.05 -8.96
CA ILE A 75 -15.49 0.55 -7.78
C ILE A 75 -14.53 -0.14 -6.78
N ILE A 76 -13.30 -0.42 -7.20
CA ILE A 76 -12.34 -1.20 -6.43
C ILE A 76 -11.56 -0.25 -5.49
N PRO A 77 -11.64 -0.43 -4.15
CA PRO A 77 -10.92 0.41 -3.21
C PRO A 77 -9.43 0.00 -3.13
N SER A 78 -8.67 0.35 -4.17
CA SER A 78 -7.30 -0.10 -4.41
C SER A 78 -6.32 0.35 -3.33
N PHE A 79 -6.44 1.57 -2.79
CA PHE A 79 -5.57 2.04 -1.69
C PHE A 79 -5.84 1.26 -0.40
N THR A 80 -7.11 1.00 -0.08
CA THR A 80 -7.49 0.24 1.11
C THR A 80 -7.03 -1.22 1.03
N ILE A 81 -7.16 -1.86 -0.14
CA ILE A 81 -6.69 -3.24 -0.34
C ILE A 81 -5.17 -3.33 -0.16
N ALA A 82 -4.43 -2.43 -0.81
CA ALA A 82 -2.98 -2.36 -0.70
C ALA A 82 -2.51 -2.16 0.74
N TRP A 83 -3.24 -1.35 1.51
CA TRP A 83 -2.98 -1.16 2.93
C TRP A 83 -3.11 -2.46 3.74
N PHE A 84 -4.17 -3.25 3.52
CA PHE A 84 -4.33 -4.53 4.20
C PHE A 84 -3.23 -5.53 3.85
N ILE A 85 -2.80 -5.58 2.59
CA ILE A 85 -1.70 -6.43 2.13
C ILE A 85 -0.40 -6.03 2.85
N ARG A 86 -0.10 -4.72 2.88
CA ARG A 86 1.09 -4.17 3.55
C ARG A 86 1.07 -4.48 5.06
N LYS A 87 -0.07 -4.29 5.71
CA LYS A 87 -0.24 -4.57 7.15
C LYS A 87 0.05 -6.04 7.48
N LYS A 88 -0.56 -6.97 6.74
CA LYS A 88 -0.32 -8.42 6.93
C LYS A 88 1.15 -8.80 6.71
N ALA A 89 1.81 -8.19 5.73
CA ALA A 89 3.24 -8.41 5.49
C ALA A 89 4.10 -7.94 6.67
N MET A 90 3.79 -6.77 7.24
CA MET A 90 4.51 -6.24 8.39
C MET A 90 4.28 -7.08 9.66
N ASP A 91 3.04 -7.49 9.94
CA ASP A 91 2.73 -8.35 11.10
C ASP A 91 3.52 -9.66 11.07
N LYS A 92 3.69 -10.23 9.86
CA LYS A 92 4.49 -11.45 9.65
C LYS A 92 5.98 -11.22 9.91
N MET A 93 6.50 -10.04 9.55
CA MET A 93 7.89 -9.64 9.80
C MET A 93 8.15 -9.46 11.31
N ILE A 94 7.28 -8.72 12.00
CA ILE A 94 7.36 -8.49 13.45
C ILE A 94 7.37 -9.82 14.20
N GLN A 95 6.42 -10.72 13.88
CA GLN A 95 6.35 -12.04 14.53
C GLN A 95 7.62 -12.88 14.28
N LYS A 96 8.22 -12.78 13.08
CA LYS A 96 9.47 -13.49 12.77
C LYS A 96 10.64 -12.95 13.60
N ASN A 97 10.75 -11.64 13.74
CA ASN A 97 11.80 -10.99 14.53
C ASN A 97 11.66 -11.33 16.02
N ASP A 98 10.45 -11.30 16.59
CA ASP A 98 10.21 -11.70 17.98
C ASP A 98 10.64 -13.14 18.27
N LYS A 99 10.38 -14.06 17.32
CA LYS A 99 10.83 -15.46 17.44
C LYS A 99 12.35 -15.60 17.33
N ALA A 100 12.99 -14.81 16.46
CA ALA A 100 14.44 -14.81 16.31
C ALA A 100 15.15 -14.25 17.56
N LEU A 101 14.64 -13.14 18.11
CA LEU A 101 15.12 -12.53 19.35
C LEU A 101 15.02 -13.50 20.53
N GLN A 102 13.89 -14.19 20.69
CA GLN A 102 13.72 -15.22 21.73
C GLN A 102 14.73 -16.37 21.60
N LYS A 103 15.02 -16.84 20.36
CA LYS A 103 16.03 -17.88 20.12
C LYS A 103 17.45 -17.41 20.47
N MET A 104 17.81 -16.18 20.11
CA MET A 104 19.11 -15.61 20.45
C MET A 104 19.30 -15.48 21.96
N GLN A 105 18.28 -15.00 22.68
CA GLN A 105 18.30 -14.90 24.14
C GLN A 105 18.41 -16.26 24.82
N ALA A 106 17.66 -17.26 24.36
CA ALA A 106 17.72 -18.63 24.88
C ALA A 106 19.08 -19.31 24.63
N GLY A 107 19.72 -19.06 23.48
CA GLY A 107 21.05 -19.56 23.16
C GLY A 107 22.15 -18.92 24.00
N LYS A 108 22.11 -17.60 24.18
CA LYS A 108 23.08 -16.85 25.01
C LYS A 108 23.04 -17.31 26.47
N SER A 109 21.85 -17.56 27.02
CA SER A 109 21.70 -18.05 28.40
C SER A 109 22.31 -19.43 28.63
N ARG A 110 22.39 -20.29 27.60
CA ARG A 110 23.01 -21.63 27.71
C ARG A 110 24.52 -21.64 27.54
N SER A 111 25.12 -20.54 27.07
CA SER A 111 26.57 -20.45 26.84
C SER A 111 27.31 -19.78 28.00
N ILE A 112 26.59 -19.21 28.97
CA ILE A 112 27.15 -18.51 30.15
C ILE A 112 27.12 -19.41 31.41
N ILE A 113 26.40 -20.53 31.35
CA ILE A 113 26.42 -21.65 32.32
C ILE A 113 27.32 -22.75 31.78
#